data_AF-A0AAW0LAY4-F1
#
_entry.id   AF-A0AAW0LAY4-F1
#
_cell.length_a   1.000
_cell.length_b   1.000
_cell.length_c   1.000
_cell.angle_alpha   90.00
_cell.angle_beta   90.00
_cell.angle_gamma   90.00
#
_symmetry.space_group_name_H-M   'P 1'
#
loop_
_entity.id
_entity.type
_entity.pdbx_description
1 polymer ?
#
loop_
_entity_poly.entity_id
_entity_poly.type
_entity_poly.pdbx_seq_one_letter_code
_entity_poly.pdbx_strand_id
1 'polypeptide(L)'
;MRVKRRDSEQWMHHRLLPQDLRERVRRYDQYKWLETRGVDEQNLVETLPKDLRRDIKRHLCLALVRRVPLFDNMDERLLDAICERLKPCLFTESTYIVREGDPVDQMLFIIRGRLESVTTDGGRSGFFNRSFLKEGDFCGEELLTWALDPKSGANLPSSTRTVKALTEVEAFALIAEELKFVASQFRRLHSRQVQHTFRFYSQQWRTWAACFIQAAWRRYHKRKNAELRRKEEEEAEASEGSHSSVGGSFSIGATFLASRFAANALRGVHRNRNARTARELVKLQKPSEPDFTADDAD
;
A
#
# COMPACT_ATOMS: atom_id res chain seq x y z
N MET A 1 -9.66 18.09 -35.16
CA MET A 1 -8.38 18.07 -34.39
C MET A 1 -7.95 19.48 -33.96
N ARG A 2 -7.69 20.42 -34.88
CA ARG A 2 -7.48 21.85 -34.54
C ARG A 2 -8.69 22.48 -33.82
N VAL A 3 -9.91 22.04 -34.16
CA VAL A 3 -11.17 22.51 -33.56
C VAL A 3 -11.25 22.14 -32.08
N LYS A 4 -11.24 20.83 -31.73
CA LYS A 4 -11.22 20.37 -30.32
C LYS A 4 -10.13 21.05 -29.45
N ARG A 5 -8.92 21.26 -29.99
CA ARG A 5 -7.85 21.96 -29.27
C ARG A 5 -8.15 23.46 -29.08
N ARG A 6 -8.67 24.14 -30.11
CA ARG A 6 -9.12 25.55 -29.99
C ARG A 6 -10.25 25.69 -28.99
N ASP A 7 -11.22 24.78 -29.02
CA ASP A 7 -12.38 24.82 -28.13
C ASP A 7 -11.93 24.63 -26.67
N SER A 8 -11.02 23.66 -26.42
CA SER A 8 -10.41 23.45 -25.11
C SER A 8 -9.65 24.69 -24.62
N GLU A 9 -8.81 25.30 -25.47
CA GLU A 9 -8.07 26.52 -25.11
C GLU A 9 -8.97 27.72 -24.81
N GLN A 10 -10.01 27.94 -25.63
CA GLN A 10 -10.99 28.99 -25.40
C GLN A 10 -11.76 28.76 -24.09
N TRP A 11 -12.17 27.52 -23.83
CA TRP A 11 -12.84 27.15 -22.59
C TRP A 11 -11.94 27.38 -21.36
N MET A 12 -10.67 26.98 -21.42
CA MET A 12 -9.69 27.19 -20.34
C MET A 12 -9.44 28.68 -20.07
N HIS A 13 -9.36 29.49 -21.14
CA HIS A 13 -9.20 30.94 -21.01
C HIS A 13 -10.43 31.59 -20.38
N HIS A 14 -11.63 31.20 -20.83
CA HIS A 14 -12.89 31.74 -20.31
C HIS A 14 -13.09 31.40 -18.82
N ARG A 15 -12.62 30.23 -18.38
CA ARG A 15 -12.65 29.80 -16.97
C ARG A 15 -11.50 30.33 -16.13
N LEU A 16 -10.61 31.15 -16.71
CA LEU A 16 -9.47 31.78 -16.02
C LEU A 16 -8.57 30.76 -15.29
N LEU A 17 -8.36 29.58 -15.88
CA LEU A 17 -7.54 28.56 -15.23
C LEU A 17 -6.11 29.08 -14.97
N PRO A 18 -5.43 28.69 -13.88
CA PRO A 18 -4.02 29.04 -13.68
C PRO A 18 -3.14 28.50 -14.82
N GLN A 19 -2.05 29.19 -15.14
CA GLN A 19 -1.16 28.82 -16.24
C GLN A 19 -0.64 27.37 -16.09
N ASP A 20 -0.22 26.99 -14.89
CA ASP A 20 0.27 25.64 -14.59
C ASP A 20 -0.79 24.56 -14.91
N LEU A 21 -2.06 24.84 -14.63
CA LEU A 21 -3.15 23.91 -14.91
C LEU A 21 -3.40 23.79 -16.41
N ARG A 22 -3.36 24.91 -17.15
CA ARG A 22 -3.48 24.91 -18.62
C ARG A 22 -2.35 24.11 -19.26
N GLU A 23 -1.12 24.27 -18.78
CA GLU A 23 0.04 23.52 -19.28
C GLU A 23 -0.08 22.02 -19.02
N ARG A 24 -0.61 21.63 -17.86
CA ARG A 24 -0.91 20.21 -17.57
C ARG A 24 -1.97 19.64 -18.50
N VAL A 25 -3.06 20.38 -18.76
CA VAL A 25 -4.10 19.95 -19.71
C VAL A 25 -3.51 19.80 -21.12
N ARG A 26 -2.71 20.77 -21.59
CA ARG A 26 -2.03 20.68 -22.89
C ARG A 26 -1.11 19.47 -23.00
N ARG A 27 -0.33 19.18 -21.94
CA ARG A 27 0.54 18.00 -21.89
C ARG A 27 -0.27 16.71 -21.98
N TYR A 28 -1.35 16.61 -21.23
CA TYR A 28 -2.26 15.46 -21.28
C TYR A 28 -2.87 15.26 -22.67
N ASP A 29 -3.41 16.32 -23.27
CA ASP A 29 -4.01 16.25 -24.60
C ASP A 29 -2.99 15.85 -25.67
N GLN A 30 -1.76 16.38 -25.56
CA GLN A 30 -0.66 16.01 -26.45
C GLN A 30 -0.26 14.54 -26.28
N TYR A 31 -0.10 14.07 -25.04
CA TYR A 31 0.24 12.68 -24.76
C TYR A 31 -0.84 11.72 -25.25
N LYS A 32 -2.10 11.98 -24.88
CA LYS A 32 -3.25 11.20 -25.34
C LYS A 32 -3.33 11.14 -26.87
N TRP A 33 -3.02 12.24 -27.56
CA TRP A 33 -2.97 12.24 -29.02
C TRP A 33 -1.83 11.39 -29.58
N LEU A 34 -0.62 11.46 -29.00
CA LEU A 34 0.51 10.67 -29.45
C LEU A 34 0.24 9.17 -29.32
N GLU A 35 -0.42 8.78 -28.23
CA GLU A 35 -0.75 7.40 -27.93
C GLU A 35 -1.92 6.89 -28.79
N THR A 36 -3.09 7.57 -28.74
CA THR A 36 -4.30 7.06 -29.42
C THR A 36 -4.47 7.52 -30.86
N ARG A 37 -3.58 8.40 -31.35
CA ARG A 37 -3.69 9.06 -32.68
C ARG A 37 -5.04 9.75 -32.91
N GLY A 38 -5.70 10.15 -31.83
CA GLY A 38 -7.01 10.80 -31.88
C GLY A 38 -8.20 9.87 -31.94
N VAL A 39 -7.95 8.56 -31.92
CA VAL A 39 -9.01 7.56 -31.79
C VAL A 39 -9.49 7.57 -30.35
N ASP A 40 -10.81 7.64 -30.18
CA ASP A 40 -11.45 7.38 -28.91
C ASP A 40 -11.75 5.89 -28.84
N GLU A 41 -10.83 5.12 -28.25
CA GLU A 41 -10.90 3.65 -28.20
C GLU A 41 -12.17 3.16 -27.51
N GLN A 42 -12.62 3.84 -26.45
CA GLN A 42 -13.85 3.48 -25.75
C GLN A 42 -15.06 3.65 -26.67
N ASN A 43 -15.21 4.83 -27.28
CA ASN A 43 -16.34 5.10 -28.17
C ASN A 43 -16.33 4.15 -29.39
N LEU A 44 -15.16 3.95 -30.00
CA LEU A 44 -14.99 3.02 -31.12
C LEU A 44 -15.48 1.62 -30.77
N VAL A 45 -15.01 1.08 -29.64
CA VAL A 45 -15.37 -0.27 -29.18
C VAL A 45 -16.84 -0.36 -28.75
N GLU A 46 -17.42 0.71 -28.23
CA GLU A 46 -18.83 0.77 -27.85
C GLU A 46 -19.80 0.71 -29.04
N THR A 47 -19.40 1.24 -30.21
CA THR A 47 -20.23 1.17 -31.44
C THR A 47 -20.30 -0.22 -32.07
N LEU A 48 -19.41 -1.13 -31.65
CA LEU A 48 -19.34 -2.48 -32.20
C LEU A 48 -20.39 -3.42 -31.58
N PRO A 49 -20.83 -4.46 -32.32
CA PRO A 49 -21.56 -5.59 -31.78
C PRO A 49 -20.91 -6.21 -30.53
N LYS A 50 -21.72 -6.77 -29.64
CA LYS A 50 -21.31 -7.22 -28.30
C LYS A 50 -20.21 -8.28 -28.34
N ASP A 51 -20.30 -9.20 -29.29
CA ASP A 51 -19.31 -10.26 -29.55
C ASP A 51 -17.95 -9.67 -29.94
N LEU A 52 -17.90 -8.79 -30.94
CA LEU A 52 -16.65 -8.13 -31.36
C LEU A 52 -16.05 -7.28 -30.25
N ARG A 53 -16.89 -6.55 -29.51
CA ARG A 53 -16.45 -5.77 -28.35
C ARG A 53 -15.78 -6.65 -27.30
N ARG A 54 -16.37 -7.81 -27.00
CA ARG A 54 -15.81 -8.77 -26.03
C ARG A 54 -14.46 -9.29 -26.51
N ASP A 55 -14.36 -9.72 -27.76
CA ASP A 55 -13.14 -10.29 -28.31
C ASP A 55 -11.99 -9.28 -28.34
N ILE A 56 -12.27 -8.04 -28.72
CA ILE A 56 -11.27 -6.95 -28.70
C ILE A 56 -10.82 -6.66 -27.26
N LYS A 57 -11.76 -6.48 -26.33
CA LYS A 57 -11.40 -6.22 -24.91
C LYS A 57 -10.59 -7.37 -24.31
N ARG A 58 -10.98 -8.62 -24.58
CA ARG A 58 -10.25 -9.80 -24.14
C ARG A 58 -8.83 -9.81 -24.72
N HIS A 59 -8.67 -9.54 -26.01
CA HIS A 59 -7.35 -9.49 -26.65
C HIS A 59 -6.44 -8.43 -26.01
N LEU A 60 -6.96 -7.23 -25.77
CA LEU A 60 -6.19 -6.12 -25.20
C LEU A 60 -5.85 -6.34 -23.72
N CYS A 61 -6.77 -6.89 -22.93
CA CYS A 61 -6.65 -6.93 -21.48
C CYS A 61 -6.09 -8.25 -20.94
N LEU A 62 -6.33 -9.39 -21.59
CA LEU A 62 -6.10 -10.72 -21.00
C LEU A 62 -4.64 -10.92 -20.57
N ALA A 63 -3.69 -10.50 -21.40
CA ALA A 63 -2.27 -10.60 -21.08
C ALA A 63 -1.91 -9.78 -19.83
N LEU A 64 -2.54 -8.61 -19.65
CA LEU A 64 -2.28 -7.72 -18.52
C LEU A 64 -2.95 -8.21 -17.24
N VAL A 65 -4.19 -8.70 -17.34
CA VAL A 65 -4.89 -9.34 -16.22
C VAL A 65 -4.10 -10.55 -15.74
N ARG A 66 -3.61 -11.42 -16.64
CA ARG A 66 -2.79 -12.58 -16.25
C ARG A 66 -1.43 -12.21 -15.64
N ARG A 67 -0.87 -11.03 -15.96
CA ARG A 67 0.36 -10.55 -15.31
C ARG A 67 0.15 -10.22 -13.84
N VAL A 68 -1.08 -9.95 -13.42
CA VAL A 68 -1.43 -9.75 -12.01
C VAL A 68 -1.64 -11.13 -11.40
N PRO A 69 -0.76 -11.58 -10.49
CA PRO A 69 -0.80 -12.99 -10.05
C PRO A 69 -2.04 -13.33 -9.23
N LEU A 70 -2.80 -12.32 -8.77
CA LEU A 70 -4.14 -12.47 -8.23
C LEU A 70 -5.06 -13.24 -9.19
N PHE A 71 -5.00 -12.93 -10.48
CA PHE A 71 -5.91 -13.43 -11.51
C PHE A 71 -5.42 -14.71 -12.20
N ASP A 72 -4.16 -15.10 -11.99
CA ASP A 72 -3.54 -16.24 -12.70
C ASP A 72 -4.25 -17.58 -12.45
N ASN A 73 -4.80 -17.76 -11.25
CA ASN A 73 -5.53 -18.99 -10.87
C ASN A 73 -7.05 -18.88 -11.01
N MET A 74 -7.55 -17.80 -11.63
CA MET A 74 -8.99 -17.62 -11.82
C MET A 74 -9.49 -18.34 -13.07
N ASP A 75 -10.77 -18.71 -13.09
CA ASP A 75 -11.38 -19.31 -14.26
C ASP A 75 -11.46 -18.32 -15.43
N GLU A 76 -11.37 -18.86 -16.64
CA GLU A 76 -11.45 -18.08 -17.89
C GLU A 76 -12.72 -17.21 -17.98
N ARG A 77 -13.83 -17.66 -17.39
CA ARG A 77 -15.10 -16.90 -17.39
C ARG A 77 -15.02 -15.66 -16.50
N LEU A 78 -14.39 -15.77 -15.34
CA LEU A 78 -14.12 -14.65 -14.44
C LEU A 78 -13.13 -13.68 -15.08
N LEU A 79 -12.05 -14.18 -15.68
CA LEU A 79 -11.08 -13.37 -16.43
C LEU A 79 -11.76 -12.58 -17.55
N ASP A 80 -12.66 -13.23 -18.30
CA ASP A 80 -13.48 -12.56 -19.31
C ASP A 80 -14.35 -11.45 -18.73
N ALA A 81 -15.05 -11.74 -17.63
CA ALA A 81 -15.92 -10.78 -16.99
C ALA A 81 -15.16 -9.54 -16.52
N ILE A 82 -13.92 -9.72 -16.03
CA ILE A 82 -13.01 -8.61 -15.67
C ILE A 82 -12.57 -7.86 -16.92
N CYS A 83 -12.08 -8.56 -17.95
CA CYS A 83 -11.62 -7.93 -19.21
C CYS A 83 -12.71 -7.08 -19.87
N GLU A 84 -13.97 -7.51 -19.82
CA GLU A 84 -15.11 -6.76 -20.35
C GLU A 84 -15.35 -5.42 -19.62
N ARG A 85 -14.91 -5.29 -18.37
CA ARG A 85 -15.18 -4.15 -17.47
C ARG A 85 -14.02 -3.18 -17.30
N LEU A 86 -12.82 -3.58 -17.71
CA LEU A 86 -11.65 -2.70 -17.67
C LEU A 86 -11.82 -1.50 -18.60
N LYS A 87 -11.36 -0.35 -18.13
CA LYS A 87 -11.36 0.92 -18.85
C LYS A 87 -9.93 1.44 -18.99
N PRO A 88 -9.45 1.80 -20.20
CA PRO A 88 -8.13 2.40 -20.35
C PRO A 88 -8.07 3.75 -19.64
N CYS A 89 -6.92 4.06 -19.04
CA CYS A 89 -6.64 5.29 -18.32
C CYS A 89 -5.22 5.77 -18.63
N LEU A 90 -5.07 7.10 -18.74
CA LEU A 90 -3.81 7.77 -19.01
C LEU A 90 -3.55 8.80 -17.91
N PHE A 91 -2.35 8.80 -17.34
CA PHE A 91 -1.95 9.79 -16.35
C PHE A 91 -0.65 10.46 -16.80
N THR A 92 -0.62 11.79 -16.68
CA THR A 92 0.60 12.55 -16.97
C THR A 92 1.57 12.56 -15.79
N GLU A 93 2.83 12.80 -16.10
CA GLU A 93 3.86 12.98 -15.08
C GLU A 93 3.41 13.97 -13.98
N SER A 94 3.77 13.65 -12.74
CA SER A 94 3.45 14.41 -11.54
C SER A 94 1.95 14.47 -11.17
N THR A 95 1.10 13.69 -11.83
CA THR A 95 -0.30 13.55 -11.44
C THR A 95 -0.43 12.69 -10.19
N TYR A 96 -1.16 13.19 -9.19
CA TYR A 96 -1.61 12.39 -8.07
C TYR A 96 -2.83 11.59 -8.50
N ILE A 97 -2.71 10.27 -8.42
CA ILE A 97 -3.77 9.34 -8.79
C ILE A 97 -4.75 9.18 -7.63
N VAL A 98 -4.21 8.99 -6.43
CA VAL A 98 -4.96 8.92 -5.17
C VAL A 98 -4.07 9.46 -4.06
N ARG A 99 -4.65 10.11 -3.05
CA ARG A 99 -3.94 10.49 -1.83
C ARG A 99 -4.35 9.60 -0.67
N GLU A 100 -3.44 9.46 0.29
CA GLU A 100 -3.75 8.78 1.54
C GLU A 100 -4.96 9.45 2.21
N GLY A 101 -6.00 8.65 2.51
CA GLY A 101 -7.28 9.11 3.05
C GLY A 101 -8.40 9.29 2.02
N ASP A 102 -8.08 9.46 0.72
CA ASP A 102 -9.09 9.63 -0.33
C ASP A 102 -9.92 8.35 -0.52
N PRO A 103 -11.21 8.44 -0.89
CA PRO A 103 -11.99 7.25 -1.23
C PRO A 103 -11.39 6.56 -2.47
N VAL A 104 -11.21 5.24 -2.40
CA VAL A 104 -10.74 4.43 -3.53
C VAL A 104 -11.94 4.01 -4.36
N ASP A 105 -12.05 4.53 -5.58
CA ASP A 105 -13.17 4.29 -6.50
C ASP A 105 -12.82 3.33 -7.66
N GLN A 106 -11.54 3.05 -7.85
CA GLN A 106 -11.06 2.13 -8.89
C GLN A 106 -9.74 1.45 -8.50
N MET A 107 -9.57 0.22 -8.98
CA MET A 107 -8.28 -0.48 -9.00
C MET A 107 -7.58 -0.18 -10.31
N LEU A 108 -6.28 0.14 -10.26
CA LEU A 108 -5.48 0.44 -11.45
C LEU A 108 -4.42 -0.64 -11.68
N PHE A 109 -4.34 -1.10 -12.92
CA PHE A 109 -3.36 -2.08 -13.40
C PHE A 109 -2.39 -1.38 -14.35
N ILE A 110 -1.11 -1.34 -13.99
CA ILE A 110 -0.12 -0.52 -14.67
C ILE A 110 0.40 -1.29 -15.88
N ILE A 111 0.19 -0.72 -17.07
CA ILE A 111 0.65 -1.28 -18.34
C ILE A 111 2.04 -0.76 -18.65
N ARG A 112 2.21 0.55 -18.52
CA ARG A 112 3.43 1.30 -18.84
C ARG A 112 3.61 2.45 -17.87
N GLY A 113 4.87 2.78 -17.58
CA GLY A 113 5.24 3.93 -16.77
C GLY A 113 5.66 3.57 -15.35
N ARG A 114 5.95 4.59 -14.55
CA ARG A 114 6.43 4.46 -13.17
C ARG A 114 5.63 5.34 -12.25
N LEU A 115 5.31 4.79 -11.08
CA LEU A 115 4.61 5.50 -10.03
C LEU A 115 5.36 5.36 -8.72
N GLU A 116 5.17 6.35 -7.89
CA GLU A 116 5.59 6.36 -6.51
C GLU A 116 4.38 6.12 -5.62
N SER A 117 4.54 5.24 -4.63
CA SER A 117 3.55 4.97 -3.60
C SER A 117 4.15 5.26 -2.23
N VAL A 118 3.52 6.16 -1.48
CA VAL A 118 4.00 6.61 -0.18
C VAL A 118 2.91 6.46 0.86
N THR A 119 3.24 6.01 2.07
CA THR A 119 2.33 6.04 3.21
C THR A 119 3.02 6.62 4.44
N THR A 120 2.22 7.37 5.19
CA THR A 120 2.59 7.95 6.48
C THR A 120 1.87 7.27 7.65
N ASP A 121 1.12 6.21 7.39
CA ASP A 121 0.28 5.51 8.38
C ASP A 121 -0.62 6.50 9.16
N GLY A 122 -1.33 7.33 8.40
CA GLY A 122 -2.19 8.38 8.93
C GLY A 122 -1.42 9.51 9.62
N GLY A 123 -0.24 9.87 9.11
CA GLY A 123 0.59 10.94 9.67
C GLY A 123 1.35 10.57 10.94
N ARG A 124 1.61 9.27 11.18
CA ARG A 124 2.39 8.82 12.33
C ARG A 124 3.82 9.35 12.25
N SER A 125 4.23 10.09 13.27
CA SER A 125 5.60 10.64 13.37
C SER A 125 6.65 9.53 13.27
N GLY A 126 7.65 9.73 12.40
CA GLY A 126 8.71 8.76 12.16
C GLY A 126 8.31 7.55 11.31
N PHE A 127 7.09 7.52 10.77
CA PHE A 127 6.65 6.49 9.83
C PHE A 127 6.56 7.07 8.41
N PHE A 128 7.46 6.60 7.53
CA PHE A 128 7.45 6.95 6.12
C PHE A 128 7.88 5.72 5.33
N ASN A 129 6.95 5.14 4.56
CA ASN A 129 7.24 4.04 3.67
C ASN A 129 7.04 4.50 2.23
N ARG A 130 8.08 4.35 1.42
CA ARG A 130 8.09 4.68 -0.01
C ARG A 130 8.36 3.40 -0.81
N SER A 131 7.55 3.14 -1.81
CA SER A 131 7.73 2.10 -2.79
C SER A 131 7.47 2.62 -4.21
N PHE A 132 7.89 1.86 -5.21
CA PHE A 132 7.68 2.20 -6.61
C PHE A 132 6.80 1.13 -7.25
N LEU A 133 5.83 1.56 -8.05
CA LEU A 133 5.01 0.70 -8.88
C LEU A 133 5.45 0.86 -10.34
N LYS A 134 5.50 -0.25 -11.06
CA LYS A 134 5.91 -0.35 -12.46
C LYS A 134 4.95 -1.23 -13.23
N GLU A 135 5.26 -1.47 -14.49
CA GLU A 135 4.54 -2.35 -15.39
C GLU A 135 4.26 -3.73 -14.77
N GLY A 136 2.99 -4.10 -14.71
CA GLY A 136 2.50 -5.33 -14.07
C GLY A 136 2.09 -5.18 -12.59
N ASP A 137 2.45 -4.07 -11.93
CA ASP A 137 1.95 -3.76 -10.59
C ASP A 137 0.52 -3.17 -10.64
N PHE A 138 -0.11 -3.07 -9.48
CA PHE A 138 -1.43 -2.48 -9.33
C PHE A 138 -1.54 -1.63 -8.05
N CYS A 139 -2.58 -0.80 -7.99
CA CYS A 139 -2.97 -0.08 -6.77
C CYS A 139 -4.50 -0.03 -6.61
N GLY A 140 -4.98 0.37 -5.43
CA GLY A 140 -6.40 0.31 -5.06
C GLY A 140 -6.82 -1.04 -4.46
N GLU A 141 -5.84 -1.81 -3.96
CA GLU A 141 -6.04 -3.14 -3.35
C GLU A 141 -7.06 -3.17 -2.21
N GLU A 142 -7.30 -2.03 -1.57
CA GLU A 142 -8.35 -1.83 -0.56
C GLU A 142 -9.76 -2.21 -1.08
N LEU A 143 -10.02 -1.98 -2.37
CA LEU A 143 -11.29 -2.32 -3.00
C LEU A 143 -11.53 -3.82 -3.08
N LEU A 144 -10.49 -4.66 -3.07
CA LEU A 144 -10.68 -6.10 -3.13
C LEU A 144 -11.35 -6.61 -1.85
N THR A 145 -10.87 -6.18 -0.68
CA THR A 145 -11.47 -6.52 0.61
C THR A 145 -12.92 -6.03 0.69
N TRP A 146 -13.15 -4.78 0.30
CA TRP A 146 -14.48 -4.18 0.27
C TRP A 146 -15.43 -4.89 -0.70
N ALA A 147 -14.94 -5.27 -1.88
CA ALA A 147 -15.76 -5.95 -2.88
C ALA A 147 -16.18 -7.35 -2.40
N LEU A 148 -15.29 -8.03 -1.69
CA LEU A 148 -15.48 -9.40 -1.25
C LEU A 148 -16.27 -9.56 0.04
N ASP A 149 -16.35 -8.51 0.87
CA ASP A 149 -17.17 -8.53 2.07
C ASP A 149 -18.67 -8.34 1.74
N PRO A 150 -19.56 -9.30 2.06
CA PRO A 150 -21.00 -9.19 1.81
C PRO A 150 -21.66 -8.06 2.62
N LYS A 151 -21.08 -7.68 3.76
CA LYS A 151 -21.62 -6.65 4.67
C LYS A 151 -21.18 -5.24 4.26
N SER A 152 -20.23 -5.13 3.34
CA SER A 152 -19.76 -3.84 2.85
C SER A 152 -20.88 -3.12 2.10
N GLY A 153 -21.27 -1.95 2.64
CA GLY A 153 -22.25 -1.07 2.01
C GLY A 153 -21.66 -0.23 0.87
N ALA A 154 -22.38 0.82 0.48
CA ALA A 154 -22.00 1.71 -0.62
C ALA A 154 -20.77 2.61 -0.31
N ASN A 155 -20.29 2.64 0.94
CA ASN A 155 -19.16 3.46 1.33
C ASN A 155 -17.85 2.84 0.84
N LEU A 156 -17.13 3.59 0.02
CA LEU A 156 -15.82 3.19 -0.51
C LEU A 156 -14.75 3.21 0.60
N PRO A 157 -13.78 2.28 0.56
CA PRO A 157 -12.67 2.30 1.49
C PRO A 157 -11.76 3.51 1.24
N SER A 158 -11.14 4.03 2.30
CA SER A 158 -10.13 5.09 2.20
C SER A 158 -8.77 4.50 1.79
N SER A 159 -8.05 5.22 0.94
CA SER A 159 -6.73 4.82 0.48
C SER A 159 -5.72 4.88 1.61
N THR A 160 -4.88 3.86 1.70
CA THR A 160 -3.82 3.78 2.71
C THR A 160 -2.53 4.48 2.28
N ARG A 161 -2.46 4.92 1.02
CA ARG A 161 -1.24 5.44 0.40
C ARG A 161 -1.56 6.60 -0.56
N THR A 162 -0.59 7.50 -0.69
CA THR A 162 -0.56 8.45 -1.79
C THR A 162 0.17 7.83 -2.98
N VAL A 163 -0.48 7.78 -4.15
CA VAL A 163 0.11 7.31 -5.40
C VAL A 163 0.27 8.47 -6.38
N LYS A 164 1.50 8.67 -6.86
CA LYS A 164 1.85 9.74 -7.79
C LYS A 164 2.56 9.16 -9.03
N ALA A 165 2.15 9.59 -10.21
CA ALA A 165 2.83 9.27 -11.46
C ALA A 165 4.19 9.98 -11.53
N LEU A 166 5.27 9.22 -11.71
CA LEU A 166 6.63 9.74 -11.91
C LEU A 166 6.97 9.94 -13.39
N THR A 167 6.26 9.23 -14.27
CA THR A 167 6.33 9.38 -15.72
C THR A 167 4.92 9.48 -16.26
N GLU A 168 4.79 9.62 -17.58
CA GLU A 168 3.53 9.26 -18.25
C GLU A 168 3.21 7.78 -17.97
N VAL A 169 1.95 7.50 -17.64
CA VAL A 169 1.46 6.19 -17.21
C VAL A 169 0.25 5.81 -18.04
N GLU A 170 0.28 4.58 -18.56
CA GLU A 170 -0.87 3.89 -19.14
C GLU A 170 -1.31 2.79 -18.18
N ALA A 171 -2.60 2.75 -17.89
CA ALA A 171 -3.18 1.79 -16.98
C ALA A 171 -4.57 1.32 -17.46
N PHE A 172 -5.03 0.19 -16.95
CA PHE A 172 -6.44 -0.16 -16.96
C PHE A 172 -7.06 0.07 -15.58
N ALA A 173 -8.23 0.70 -15.55
CA ALA A 173 -9.04 0.87 -14.36
C ALA A 173 -10.17 -0.17 -14.30
N LEU A 174 -10.33 -0.81 -13.14
CA LEU A 174 -11.52 -1.57 -12.77
C LEU A 174 -12.25 -0.79 -11.67
N ILE A 175 -13.42 -0.25 -12.00
CA ILE A 175 -14.21 0.59 -11.09
C ILE A 175 -14.77 -0.27 -9.94
N ALA A 176 -14.91 0.32 -8.76
CA ALA A 176 -15.43 -0.32 -7.55
C ALA A 176 -16.75 -1.07 -7.78
N GLU A 177 -17.74 -0.43 -8.42
CA GLU A 177 -19.05 -1.04 -8.70
C GLU A 177 -18.93 -2.29 -9.58
N GLU A 178 -18.09 -2.22 -10.61
CA GLU A 178 -17.82 -3.33 -11.52
C GLU A 178 -17.07 -4.48 -10.82
N LEU A 179 -16.12 -4.14 -9.95
CA LEU A 179 -15.45 -5.14 -9.11
C LEU A 179 -16.42 -5.80 -8.13
N LYS A 180 -17.31 -5.03 -7.48
CA LYS A 180 -18.34 -5.55 -6.56
C LYS A 180 -19.30 -6.48 -7.29
N PHE A 181 -19.70 -6.10 -8.50
CA PHE A 181 -20.51 -6.95 -9.37
C PHE A 181 -19.81 -8.27 -9.65
N VAL A 182 -18.55 -8.23 -10.11
CA VAL A 182 -17.76 -9.45 -10.39
C VAL A 182 -17.58 -10.28 -9.12
N ALA A 183 -17.25 -9.67 -7.99
CA ALA A 183 -17.14 -10.35 -6.69
C ALA A 183 -18.43 -11.09 -6.32
N SER A 184 -19.59 -10.46 -6.51
CA SER A 184 -20.89 -11.07 -6.20
C SER A 184 -21.22 -12.30 -7.07
N GLN A 185 -20.75 -12.33 -8.32
CA GLN A 185 -21.11 -13.37 -9.29
C GLN A 185 -20.18 -14.59 -9.22
N PHE A 186 -18.93 -14.39 -8.74
CA PHE A 186 -17.89 -15.40 -8.83
C PHE A 186 -17.34 -15.78 -7.45
N ARG A 187 -17.97 -16.78 -6.82
CA ARG A 187 -17.58 -17.32 -5.49
C ARG A 187 -16.12 -17.76 -5.38
N ARG A 188 -15.45 -18.11 -6.49
CA ARG A 188 -14.02 -18.48 -6.51
C ARG A 188 -13.09 -17.39 -5.98
N LEU A 189 -13.50 -16.12 -6.04
CA LEU A 189 -12.76 -15.01 -5.43
C LEU A 189 -12.62 -15.15 -3.90
N HIS A 190 -13.48 -15.94 -3.26
CA HIS A 190 -13.48 -16.18 -1.81
C HIS A 190 -12.50 -17.29 -1.38
N SER A 191 -11.80 -17.93 -2.32
CA SER A 191 -10.91 -19.06 -2.01
C SER A 191 -9.67 -18.66 -1.17
N ARG A 192 -9.21 -19.57 -0.32
CA ARG A 192 -7.97 -19.40 0.48
C ARG A 192 -6.74 -19.08 -0.37
N GLN A 193 -6.64 -19.67 -1.57
CA GLN A 193 -5.54 -19.38 -2.48
C GLN A 193 -5.51 -17.91 -2.89
N VAL A 194 -6.67 -17.34 -3.23
CA VAL A 194 -6.80 -15.90 -3.55
C VAL A 194 -6.47 -15.05 -2.32
N GLN A 195 -6.86 -15.46 -1.12
CA GLN A 195 -6.51 -14.76 0.13
C GLN A 195 -4.99 -14.66 0.34
N HIS A 196 -4.27 -15.78 0.17
CA HIS A 196 -2.81 -15.80 0.34
C HIS A 196 -2.11 -14.95 -0.73
N THR A 197 -2.57 -15.06 -1.98
CA THR A 197 -2.05 -14.26 -3.09
C THR A 197 -2.28 -12.77 -2.84
N PHE A 198 -3.47 -12.37 -2.38
CA PHE A 198 -3.75 -10.97 -2.04
C PHE A 198 -2.81 -10.44 -0.95
N ARG A 199 -2.67 -11.17 0.16
CA ARG A 199 -1.74 -10.80 1.24
C ARG A 199 -0.30 -10.67 0.75
N PHE A 200 0.09 -11.53 -0.18
CA PHE A 200 1.45 -11.54 -0.71
C PHE A 200 1.73 -10.35 -1.64
N TYR A 201 0.76 -9.94 -2.48
CA TYR A 201 0.96 -8.83 -3.43
C TYR A 201 0.60 -7.45 -2.87
N SER A 202 -0.24 -7.39 -1.84
CA SER A 202 -0.63 -6.13 -1.21
C SER A 202 0.55 -5.41 -0.54
N GLN A 203 0.74 -4.14 -0.91
CA GLN A 203 1.75 -3.27 -0.30
C GLN A 203 1.43 -2.97 1.16
N GLN A 204 0.14 -2.87 1.52
CA GLN A 204 -0.31 -2.69 2.89
C GLN A 204 0.07 -3.90 3.76
N TRP A 205 -0.22 -5.12 3.31
CA TRP A 205 0.13 -6.35 4.02
C TRP A 205 1.63 -6.56 4.16
N ARG A 206 2.41 -6.28 3.10
CA ARG A 206 3.88 -6.34 3.15
C ARG A 206 4.46 -5.38 4.18
N THR A 207 3.92 -4.17 4.25
CA THR A 207 4.38 -3.15 5.19
C THR A 207 4.03 -3.53 6.63
N TRP A 208 2.79 -3.98 6.85
CA TRP A 208 2.38 -4.50 8.15
C TRP A 208 3.26 -5.67 8.60
N ALA A 209 3.52 -6.64 7.72
CA ALA A 209 4.35 -7.80 8.02
C ALA A 209 5.80 -7.39 8.35
N ALA A 210 6.39 -6.49 7.57
CA ALA A 210 7.72 -5.95 7.83
C ALA A 210 7.80 -5.27 9.20
N CYS A 211 6.82 -4.42 9.53
CA CYS A 211 6.79 -3.75 10.83
C CYS A 211 6.54 -4.73 11.99
N PHE A 212 5.71 -5.75 11.79
CA PHE A 212 5.48 -6.80 12.77
C PHE A 212 6.78 -7.56 13.08
N ILE A 213 7.50 -8.00 12.05
CA ILE A 213 8.80 -8.68 12.18
C ILE A 213 9.82 -7.76 12.86
N GLN A 214 9.91 -6.49 12.44
CA GLN A 214 10.81 -5.51 13.05
C GLN A 214 10.50 -5.32 14.55
N ALA A 215 9.21 -5.24 14.91
CA ALA A 215 8.80 -5.11 16.31
C ALA A 215 9.17 -6.36 17.13
N ALA A 216 8.95 -7.56 16.57
CA ALA A 216 9.34 -8.82 17.20
C ALA A 216 10.86 -8.92 17.40
N TRP A 217 11.64 -8.59 16.38
CA TRP A 217 13.10 -8.55 16.44
C TRP A 217 13.63 -7.56 17.49
N ARG A 218 13.08 -6.34 17.52
CA ARG A 218 13.44 -5.33 18.53
C ARG A 218 13.13 -5.82 19.95
N ARG A 219 12.02 -6.54 20.16
CA ARG A 219 11.70 -7.15 21.46
C ARG A 219 12.70 -8.26 21.82
N TYR A 220 13.04 -9.14 20.88
CA TYR A 220 14.04 -10.19 21.09
C TYR A 220 15.41 -9.60 21.44
N HIS A 221 15.90 -8.64 20.66
CA HIS A 221 17.19 -7.99 20.89
C HIS A 221 17.22 -7.27 22.25
N LYS A 222 16.11 -6.66 22.66
CA LYS A 222 15.99 -6.04 23.99
C LYS A 222 16.08 -7.07 25.11
N ARG A 223 15.42 -8.22 24.97
CA ARG A 223 15.51 -9.33 25.93
C ARG A 223 16.93 -9.87 26.03
N LYS A 224 17.56 -10.17 24.88
CA LYS A 224 18.93 -10.68 24.82
C LYS A 224 19.94 -9.71 25.43
N ASN A 225 19.81 -8.41 25.15
CA ASN A 225 20.67 -7.40 25.79
C ASN A 225 20.44 -7.34 27.30
N ALA A 226 19.19 -7.46 27.78
CA ALA A 226 18.91 -7.47 29.22
C ALA A 226 19.47 -8.72 29.90
N GLU A 227 19.43 -9.88 29.25
CA GLU A 227 20.04 -11.12 29.74
C GLU A 227 21.57 -11.01 29.80
N LEU A 228 22.22 -10.44 28.76
CA LEU A 228 23.66 -10.18 28.78
C LEU A 228 24.06 -9.24 29.92
N ARG A 229 23.30 -8.15 30.13
CA ARG A 229 23.56 -7.23 31.23
C ARG A 229 23.37 -7.87 32.62
N ARG A 230 22.42 -8.79 32.77
CA ARG A 230 22.25 -9.55 34.02
C ARG A 230 23.44 -10.47 34.29
N LYS A 231 23.96 -11.15 33.26
CA LYS A 231 25.16 -11.98 33.38
C LYS A 231 26.40 -11.15 33.75
N GLU A 232 26.60 -10.00 33.12
CA GLU A 232 27.69 -9.08 33.47
C GLU A 232 27.57 -8.58 34.93
N GLU A 233 26.35 -8.31 35.41
CA GLU A 233 26.10 -7.91 36.81
C GLU A 233 26.37 -9.07 37.77
N GLU A 234 25.92 -10.29 37.47
CA GLU A 234 26.16 -11.49 38.27
C GLU A 234 27.67 -11.84 38.33
N GLU A 235 28.39 -11.71 37.21
CA GLU A 235 29.85 -11.90 37.14
C GLU A 235 30.62 -10.84 37.94
N ALA A 236 30.18 -9.57 37.90
CA ALA A 236 30.75 -8.50 38.70
C ALA A 236 30.51 -8.73 40.21
N GLU A 237 29.31 -9.13 40.61
CA GLU A 237 28.98 -9.43 42.01
C GLU A 237 29.74 -10.68 42.53
N ALA A 238 29.96 -11.69 41.69
CA ALA A 238 30.78 -12.85 42.02
C ALA A 238 32.27 -12.51 42.18
N SER A 239 32.81 -11.61 41.36
CA SER A 239 34.19 -11.12 41.47
C SER A 239 34.39 -10.29 42.74
N GLU A 240 33.42 -9.44 43.11
CA GLU A 240 33.43 -8.65 44.35
C GLU A 240 33.40 -9.54 45.62
N GLY A 241 32.67 -10.66 45.61
CA GLY A 241 32.64 -11.62 46.71
C GLY A 241 33.99 -12.27 47.04
N SER A 242 34.88 -12.39 46.04
CA SER A 242 36.22 -12.99 46.20
C SER A 242 37.28 -12.02 46.75
N HIS A 243 37.05 -10.70 46.67
CA HIS A 243 38.01 -9.67 47.08
C HIS A 243 37.73 -9.05 48.46
N SER A 244 36.76 -9.59 49.22
CA SER A 244 36.32 -9.02 50.51
C SER A 244 37.25 -9.26 51.70
N SER A 245 38.48 -9.79 51.52
CA SER A 245 39.37 -10.13 52.64
C SER A 245 40.53 -9.16 52.93
N VAL A 246 40.58 -7.94 52.40
CA VAL A 246 41.63 -6.97 52.82
C VAL A 246 41.03 -5.58 53.02
N GLY A 247 41.04 -5.15 54.29
CA GLY A 247 40.36 -3.96 54.78
C GLY A 247 40.95 -2.61 54.34
N GLY A 248 40.10 -1.59 54.41
CA GLY A 248 40.52 -0.18 54.47
C GLY A 248 39.63 0.79 53.70
N SER A 249 39.09 1.79 54.42
CA SER A 249 38.56 3.07 53.94
C SER A 249 37.11 3.15 53.40
N PHE A 250 36.22 3.68 54.24
CA PHE A 250 34.78 3.93 54.05
C PHE A 250 34.39 5.00 53.00
N SER A 251 35.27 5.38 52.06
CA SER A 251 34.95 6.41 51.04
C SER A 251 34.63 5.85 49.65
N ILE A 252 35.10 4.65 49.30
CA ILE A 252 34.98 4.10 47.94
C ILE A 252 33.61 3.45 47.71
N GLY A 253 33.05 2.81 48.75
CA GLY A 253 31.75 2.15 48.69
C GLY A 253 30.58 3.13 48.43
N ALA A 254 30.65 4.35 48.98
CA ALA A 254 29.63 5.38 48.79
C ALA A 254 29.58 5.90 47.35
N THR A 255 30.73 6.16 46.72
CA THR A 255 30.83 6.53 45.31
C THR A 255 30.33 5.42 44.38
N PHE A 256 30.57 4.16 44.74
CA PHE A 256 30.14 3.02 43.93
C PHE A 256 28.62 2.80 44.00
N LEU A 257 28.03 2.89 45.20
CA LEU A 257 26.58 2.84 45.42
C LEU A 257 25.85 4.01 44.74
N ALA A 258 26.43 5.22 44.79
CA ALA A 258 25.89 6.39 44.09
C ALA A 258 25.93 6.20 42.56
N SER A 259 26.99 5.61 42.02
CA SER A 259 27.12 5.29 40.60
C SER A 259 26.10 4.21 40.15
N ARG A 260 25.90 3.16 40.96
CA ARG A 260 24.84 2.14 40.77
C ARG A 260 23.44 2.77 40.81
N PHE A 261 23.19 3.67 41.77
CA PHE A 261 21.91 4.36 41.90
C PHE A 261 21.64 5.27 40.70
N ALA A 262 22.62 6.07 40.26
CA ALA A 262 22.51 6.93 39.09
C ALA A 262 22.30 6.13 37.80
N ALA A 263 23.05 5.04 37.60
CA ALA A 263 22.88 4.14 36.47
C ALA A 263 21.48 3.48 36.46
N ASN A 264 20.97 3.06 37.63
CA ASN A 264 19.63 2.49 37.75
C ASN A 264 18.50 3.54 37.58
N ALA A 265 18.70 4.79 38.01
CA ALA A 265 17.75 5.87 37.79
C ALA A 265 17.66 6.26 36.30
N LEU A 266 18.81 6.38 35.62
CA LEU A 266 18.87 6.66 34.18
C LEU A 266 18.34 5.50 33.32
N ARG A 267 18.43 4.25 33.82
CA ARG A 267 17.81 3.05 33.22
C ARG A 267 16.29 3.15 33.16
N GLY A 268 15.62 3.66 34.19
CA GLY A 268 14.17 3.84 34.20
C GLY A 268 13.70 4.75 33.07
N VAL A 269 14.41 5.86 32.86
CA VAL A 269 14.12 6.86 31.82
C VAL A 269 14.35 6.30 30.41
N HIS A 270 15.48 5.64 30.17
CA HIS A 270 15.77 5.01 28.86
C HIS A 270 14.85 3.83 28.54
N ARG A 271 14.50 3.02 29.55
CA ARG A 271 13.57 1.91 29.42
C ARG A 271 12.16 2.39 29.05
N ASN A 272 11.72 3.52 29.61
CA ASN A 272 10.42 4.11 29.32
C ASN A 272 10.37 4.78 27.93
N ARG A 273 11.44 5.48 27.54
CA ARG A 273 11.57 6.08 26.20
C ARG A 273 11.54 5.03 25.08
N ASN A 274 12.34 3.98 25.21
CA ASN A 274 12.38 2.89 24.22
C ASN A 274 11.14 1.99 24.25
N ALA A 275 10.44 1.88 25.40
CA ALA A 275 9.15 1.19 25.47
C ALA A 275 8.03 1.98 24.77
N ARG A 276 8.06 3.32 24.83
CA ARG A 276 7.16 4.17 24.04
C ARG A 276 7.38 3.99 22.54
N THR A 277 8.64 4.03 22.07
CA THR A 277 8.97 3.82 20.64
C THR A 277 8.56 2.44 20.14
N ALA A 278 8.81 1.38 20.94
CA ALA A 278 8.39 0.03 20.59
C ALA A 278 6.86 -0.16 20.62
N ARG A 279 6.13 0.54 21.51
CA ARG A 279 4.66 0.55 21.51
C ARG A 279 4.10 1.34 20.32
N GLU A 280 4.71 2.44 19.91
CA GLU A 280 4.30 3.21 18.72
C GLU A 280 4.45 2.42 17.43
N LEU A 281 5.50 1.61 17.29
CA LEU A 281 5.68 0.74 16.12
C LEU A 281 4.67 -0.43 16.05
N VAL A 282 4.05 -0.80 17.18
CA VAL A 282 3.06 -1.88 17.28
C VAL A 282 1.62 -1.38 17.09
N LYS A 283 1.41 -0.06 16.95
CA LYS A 283 0.09 0.52 16.66
C LYS A 283 -0.35 0.37 15.20
N LEU A 284 0.41 -0.29 14.33
CA LEU A 284 -0.07 -0.58 12.98
C LEU A 284 -1.27 -1.52 13.08
N GLN A 285 -2.45 -0.98 12.74
CA GLN A 285 -3.66 -1.78 12.72
C GLN A 285 -3.46 -2.90 11.69
N LYS A 286 -3.76 -4.13 12.08
CA LYS A 286 -3.77 -5.27 11.15
C LYS A 286 -4.70 -4.89 9.99
N PRO A 287 -4.23 -4.93 8.73
CA PRO A 287 -5.10 -4.69 7.59
C PRO A 287 -6.32 -5.60 7.68
N SER A 288 -7.49 -5.07 7.32
CA SER A 288 -8.73 -5.83 7.33
C SER A 288 -8.60 -7.04 6.42
N GLU A 289 -8.81 -8.22 7.00
CA GLU A 289 -8.99 -9.44 6.23
C GLU A 289 -10.44 -9.41 5.71
N PRO A 290 -10.68 -9.72 4.42
CA PRO A 290 -12.05 -9.85 3.99
C PRO A 290 -12.65 -11.07 4.71
N ASP A 291 -13.83 -10.90 5.30
CA ASP A 291 -14.51 -11.92 6.09
C ASP A 291 -15.15 -12.94 5.14
N PHE A 292 -14.54 -14.12 5.04
CA PHE A 292 -14.93 -15.18 4.11
C PHE A 292 -15.53 -16.41 4.79
N THR A 293 -15.81 -16.36 6.09
CA THR A 293 -16.28 -17.52 6.86
C THR A 293 -17.76 -17.84 6.63
N ALA A 294 -18.41 -17.24 5.62
CA ALA A 294 -19.85 -17.36 5.39
C ALA A 294 -20.27 -18.58 4.53
N ASP A 295 -19.33 -19.32 3.93
CA ASP A 295 -19.67 -20.36 2.93
C ASP A 295 -19.27 -21.80 3.32
N ASP A 296 -18.91 -22.06 4.58
CA ASP A 296 -18.78 -23.45 5.09
C ASP A 296 -20.12 -24.04 5.60
N ALA A 297 -21.24 -23.41 5.27
CA ALA A 297 -22.59 -23.87 5.59
C ALA A 297 -23.42 -23.97 4.29
N ASP A 298 -23.17 -25.03 3.52
CA ASP A 298 -24.17 -25.86 2.82
C ASP A 298 -23.49 -26.99 2.03
#